data_AF-A0A3D4GXW7-F1
#
_entry.id   AF-A0A3D4GXW7-F1
#
_cell.length_a   1.000
_cell.length_b   1.000
_cell.length_c   1.000
_cell.angle_alpha   90.00
_cell.angle_beta   90.00
_cell.angle_gamma   90.00
#
_symmetry.space_group_name_H-M   'P 1'
#
loop_
_entity.id
_entity.type
_entity.pdbx_description
1 polymer ?
#
loop_
_entity_poly.entity_id
_entity_poly.type
_entity_poly.pdbx_seq_one_letter_code
_entity_poly.pdbx_strand_id
1 'polypeptide(L)'
;MTVGELIDFYLSVRHTGDLVGFDSLYEEDLALLKAKIQEFYGERETWLAMPEDAKLPEEIAEHASDLVAKFRSWSGAKQSD
;
A
#
# COMPACT_ATOMS: atom_id res chain seq x y z
N MET A 1 -6.43 -4.99 -8.22
CA MET A 1 -5.53 -3.84 -8.04
C MET A 1 -4.40 -3.92 -9.05
N THR A 2 -4.00 -2.78 -9.61
CA THR A 2 -2.87 -2.63 -10.53
C THR A 2 -1.61 -2.20 -9.79
N VAL A 3 -0.45 -2.30 -10.45
CA VAL A 3 0.82 -1.79 -9.93
C VAL A 3 0.72 -0.29 -9.64
N GLY A 4 0.12 0.49 -10.55
CA GLY A 4 -0.06 1.94 -10.37
C GLY A 4 -0.84 2.29 -9.10
N GLU A 5 -1.96 1.59 -8.84
CA GLU A 5 -2.75 1.81 -7.61
C GLU A 5 -1.94 1.51 -6.33
N LEU A 6 -1.05 0.51 -6.36
CA LEU A 6 -0.17 0.21 -5.23
C LEU A 6 0.95 1.24 -5.08
N ILE A 7 1.48 1.78 -6.18
CA ILE A 7 2.44 2.89 -6.15
C ILE A 7 1.78 4.12 -5.53
N ASP A 8 0.58 4.48 -5.97
CA ASP A 8 -0.17 5.61 -5.44
C ASP A 8 -0.43 5.47 -3.94
N PHE A 9 -0.82 4.27 -3.49
CA PHE A 9 -0.98 3.97 -2.07
C PHE A 9 0.35 4.12 -1.32
N TYR A 10 1.42 3.52 -1.82
CA TYR A 10 2.74 3.58 -1.21
C TYR A 10 3.27 5.01 -1.09
N LEU A 11 3.09 5.82 -2.13
CA LEU A 11 3.43 7.24 -2.13
C LEU A 11 2.55 8.02 -1.16
N SER A 12 1.25 7.74 -1.13
CA SER A 12 0.31 8.35 -0.17
C SER A 12 0.72 8.07 1.27
N VAL A 13 1.19 6.84 1.55
CA VAL A 13 1.73 6.37 2.84
C VAL A 13 3.15 6.87 3.13
N ARG A 14 3.85 7.47 2.17
CA ARG A 14 5.19 8.06 2.37
C ARG A 14 5.17 9.59 2.48
N HIS A 15 4.26 10.27 1.77
CA HIS A 15 4.35 11.71 1.52
C HIS A 15 3.55 12.60 2.47
N THR A 16 2.59 12.07 3.22
CA THR A 16 1.71 12.92 4.04
C THR A 16 2.25 13.08 5.46
N GLY A 17 2.51 14.32 5.88
CA GLY A 17 2.65 14.64 7.30
C GLY A 17 1.39 14.28 8.12
N ASP A 18 0.27 14.00 7.45
CA ASP A 18 -0.99 13.52 8.04
C ASP A 18 -0.94 12.07 8.51
N LEU A 19 0.03 11.27 8.02
CA LEU A 19 0.18 9.83 8.32
C LEU A 19 0.48 9.47 9.76
N VAL A 20 0.80 10.45 10.61
CA VAL A 20 1.07 10.21 12.02
C VAL A 20 -0.12 9.45 12.62
N GLY A 21 0.08 8.15 12.84
CA GLY A 21 -0.90 7.20 13.38
C GLY A 21 -1.29 6.05 12.45
N PHE A 22 -1.34 6.19 11.12
CA PHE A 22 -1.76 5.07 10.25
C PHE A 22 -0.66 4.01 10.11
N ASP A 23 0.57 4.44 9.88
CA ASP A 23 1.74 3.58 9.83
C ASP A 23 1.92 2.78 11.13
N SER A 24 1.61 3.41 12.27
CA SER A 24 1.67 2.81 13.60
C SER A 24 0.50 1.86 13.87
N LEU A 25 -0.70 2.17 13.38
CA LEU A 25 -1.89 1.31 13.56
C LEU A 25 -1.85 0.06 12.69
N TYR A 26 -1.22 0.13 11.52
CA TYR A 26 -1.19 -0.94 10.53
C TYR A 26 0.24 -1.37 10.18
N GLU A 27 1.18 -1.19 11.11
CA GLU A 27 2.61 -1.50 10.90
C GLU A 27 2.82 -2.95 10.46
N GLU A 28 2.15 -3.89 11.13
CA GLU A 28 2.23 -5.33 10.81
C GLU A 28 1.66 -5.63 9.43
N ASP A 29 0.50 -5.07 9.09
CA ASP A 29 -0.13 -5.25 7.78
C ASP A 29 0.75 -4.69 6.66
N LEU A 30 1.37 -3.52 6.87
CA LEU A 30 2.30 -2.90 5.93
C LEU A 30 3.60 -3.70 5.79
N ALA A 31 4.13 -4.23 6.89
CA ALA A 31 5.30 -5.10 6.89
C ALA A 31 5.01 -6.41 6.13
N LEU A 32 3.83 -7.00 6.32
CA LEU A 32 3.40 -8.20 5.62
C LEU A 32 3.23 -7.94 4.12
N LEU A 33 2.58 -6.84 3.74
CA LEU A 33 2.44 -6.45 2.33
C LEU A 33 3.81 -6.35 1.66
N LYS A 34 4.74 -5.68 2.34
CA LYS A 34 6.10 -5.49 1.86
C LYS A 34 6.87 -6.79 1.75
N ALA A 35 6.70 -7.72 2.70
CA ALA A 35 7.29 -9.05 2.63
C ALA A 35 6.77 -9.83 1.41
N LYS A 36 5.45 -9.84 1.17
CA LYS A 36 4.85 -10.50 -0.01
C LYS A 36 5.33 -9.92 -1.33
N ILE A 37 5.41 -8.59 -1.43
CA ILE A 37 5.95 -7.91 -2.61
C ILE A 37 7.41 -8.31 -2.84
N GLN A 38 8.22 -8.36 -1.79
CA GLN A 38 9.62 -8.77 -1.86
C GLN A 38 9.77 -10.25 -2.24
N GLU A 39 8.91 -11.13 -1.72
CA GLU A 39 8.91 -12.55 -2.06
C GLU A 39 8.57 -12.78 -3.54
N PHE A 40 7.60 -12.04 -4.08
CA PHE A 40 7.16 -12.22 -5.46
C PHE A 40 8.07 -11.53 -6.49
N TYR A 41 8.49 -10.30 -6.21
CA TYR A 41 9.27 -9.47 -7.15
C TYR A 41 10.77 -9.45 -6.87
N GLY A 42 11.21 -10.14 -5.81
CA GLY A 42 12.62 -10.22 -5.43
C GLY A 42 13.11 -8.94 -4.77
N GLU A 43 13.89 -8.15 -5.50
CA GLU A 43 14.45 -6.92 -4.93
C GLU A 43 13.36 -5.93 -4.52
N ARG A 44 13.64 -5.24 -3.41
CA ARG A 44 12.77 -4.21 -2.87
C ARG A 44 12.64 -3.12 -3.95
N GLU A 45 11.40 -2.81 -4.33
CA GLU A 45 11.07 -1.77 -5.32
C GLU A 45 11.21 -2.16 -6.81
N THR A 46 11.52 -3.41 -7.17
CA THR A 46 11.47 -3.88 -8.58
C THR A 46 10.11 -3.64 -9.24
N TRP A 47 9.04 -3.80 -8.46
CA TRP A 47 7.68 -3.54 -8.87
C TRP A 47 7.41 -2.07 -9.23
N LEU A 48 8.23 -1.11 -8.77
CA LEU A 48 8.14 0.31 -9.18
C LEU A 48 8.53 0.52 -10.65
N ALA A 49 9.32 -0.38 -11.23
CA ALA A 49 9.72 -0.33 -12.63
C ALA A 49 8.74 -1.07 -13.56
N MET A 50 7.70 -1.69 -13.01
CA MET A 50 6.68 -2.39 -13.80
C MET A 50 5.68 -1.41 -14.42
N PRO A 51 5.04 -1.80 -15.55
CA PRO A 51 3.95 -1.00 -16.12
C PRO A 51 2.83 -0.78 -15.09
N GLU A 52 2.38 0.46 -14.95
CA GLU A 52 1.36 0.83 -13.95
C GLU A 52 0.02 0.12 -14.19
N ASP A 53 -0.29 -0.22 -15.44
CA ASP A 53 -1.50 -0.96 -15.83
C ASP A 53 -1.40 -2.48 -15.59
N ALA A 54 -0.21 -2.98 -15.24
CA ALA A 54 -0.01 -4.38 -14.92
C ALA A 54 -0.81 -4.77 -13.67
N LYS A 55 -1.45 -5.94 -13.71
CA LYS A 55 -2.15 -6.50 -12.55
C LYS A 55 -1.15 -7.04 -11.55
N LEU A 56 -1.42 -6.76 -10.27
CA LEU A 56 -0.70 -7.41 -9.18
C LEU A 56 -1.13 -8.88 -9.07
N PRO A 57 -0.23 -9.76 -8.59
CA PRO A 57 -0.58 -11.10 -8.14
C PRO A 57 -1.74 -11.05 -7.16
N GLU A 58 -2.65 -12.02 -7.24
CA GLU A 58 -3.90 -12.04 -6.48
C GLU A 58 -3.68 -11.80 -4.98
N GLU A 59 -2.77 -12.54 -4.36
CA GLU A 59 -2.48 -12.39 -2.92
C GLU A 59 -1.92 -11.02 -2.51
N ILE A 60 -1.17 -10.36 -3.39
CA ILE A 60 -0.66 -9.00 -3.16
C ILE A 60 -1.79 -8.01 -3.40
N ALA A 61 -2.58 -8.22 -4.45
CA ALA A 61 -3.69 -7.36 -4.83
C ALA A 61 -4.77 -7.32 -3.74
N GLU A 62 -5.12 -8.47 -3.17
CA GLU A 62 -6.10 -8.58 -2.07
C GLU A 62 -5.61 -7.83 -0.83
N HIS A 63 -4.38 -8.13 -0.39
CA HIS A 63 -3.82 -7.53 0.83
C HIS A 63 -3.61 -6.02 0.68
N ALA A 64 -3.13 -5.57 -0.48
CA ALA A 64 -2.99 -4.16 -0.78
C ALA A 64 -4.35 -3.44 -0.90
N SER A 65 -5.37 -4.09 -1.46
CA SER A 65 -6.71 -3.51 -1.55
C SER A 65 -7.35 -3.33 -0.17
N ASP A 66 -7.18 -4.29 0.74
CA ASP A 66 -7.65 -4.18 2.12
C ASP A 66 -6.96 -3.02 2.86
N LEU A 67 -5.64 -2.90 2.73
CA LEU A 67 -4.88 -1.79 3.30
C LEU A 67 -5.28 -0.42 2.73
N VAL A 68 -5.56 -0.33 1.42
CA VAL A 68 -6.09 0.90 0.81
C VAL A 68 -7.46 1.25 1.36
N ALA A 69 -8.34 0.26 1.54
CA ALA A 69 -9.66 0.48 2.14
C ALA A 69 -9.54 0.99 3.58
N LYS A 70 -8.67 0.36 4.40
CA LYS A 70 -8.34 0.82 5.76
C LYS A 70 -7.80 2.25 5.75
N PHE A 71 -6.89 2.58 4.84
CA PHE A 71 -6.33 3.92 4.70
C PHE A 71 -7.37 4.98 4.35
N ARG A 72 -8.24 4.69 3.37
CA ARG A 72 -9.33 5.60 2.97
C ARG A 72 -10.33 5.83 4.10
N SER A 73 -10.64 4.79 4.86
CA SER A 73 -11.53 4.89 6.03
C SER A 73 -10.90 5.76 7.12
N TRP A 74 -9.64 5.52 7.44
CA TRP A 74 -8.89 6.29 8.44
C TRP A 74 -8.69 7.76 8.03
N SER A 75 -8.34 8.02 6.77
CA SER A 75 -8.15 9.40 6.27
C SER A 75 -9.46 10.17 6.20
N GLY A 76 -10.56 9.52 5.81
CA GLY A 76 -11.90 10.12 5.85
C GLY A 76 -12.38 10.42 7.27
N ALA A 77 -12.03 9.58 8.26
CA ALA A 77 -12.33 9.83 9.66
C ALA A 77 -11.55 11.06 10.19
N LYS A 78 -10.28 11.23 9.83
CA LYS A 78 -9.47 12.38 10.26
C LYS A 78 -9.91 13.73 9.67
N GLN A 79 -10.54 13.75 8.49
CA GLN A 79 -11.01 15.00 7.87
C GLN A 79 -12.36 15.48 8.41
N SER A 80 -13.04 14.67 9.22
CA SER A 80 -14.37 14.97 9.78
C SER A 80 -14.33 15.57 11.19
N ASP A 81 -13.13 15.77 11.74
CA ASP A 81 -12.82 16.46 13.02
C ASP A 81 -12.21 17.85 12.74
#